data_AF-A0A2S5LGW1-F1
#
_entry.id   AF-A0A2S5LGW1-F1
#
_cell.length_a   1.000
_cell.length_b   1.000
_cell.length_c   1.000
_cell.angle_alpha   90.00
_cell.angle_beta   90.00
_cell.angle_gamma   90.00
#
_symmetry.space_group_name_H-M   'P 1'
#
loop_
_entity.id
_entity.type
_entity.pdbx_description
1 polymer ?
#
loop_
_entity_poly.entity_id
_entity_poly.type
_entity_poly.pdbx_seq_one_letter_code
_entity_poly.pdbx_strand_id
1 'polypeptide(L)'
;MKKVILIIFLMFLSSIALADAETEAELKEARSDMTSNPQRAYELAVKLDQKGNCHGTGILASLYGKGEVVKKDKQKMIELHTKSANGGCALSAGLIGTFYRTGYPPILPVDLNKAAYWHGKAFEFDNSLCNNAKWAATIYDENGNQVDALNWYKKAHSQNSCKSDQDIVSRIKALEVTQQKQVEDMREDPPVAGIKLSIGGSGDSPSKPKKKPKKKN
;
A
#
# COMPACT_ATOMS: atom_id res chain seq x y z
N MET A 1 -30.49 -26.69 32.76
CA MET A 1 -30.33 -25.98 31.47
C MET A 1 -29.02 -25.19 31.38
N LYS A 2 -28.74 -24.21 32.26
CA LYS A 2 -27.47 -23.42 32.21
C LYS A 2 -26.17 -24.24 32.20
N LYS A 3 -26.08 -25.32 32.99
CA LYS A 3 -24.90 -26.21 33.04
C LYS A 3 -24.69 -27.02 31.75
N VAL A 4 -25.76 -27.40 31.05
CA VAL A 4 -25.68 -28.17 29.79
C VAL A 4 -25.23 -27.29 28.63
N ILE A 5 -25.74 -26.06 28.57
CA ILE A 5 -25.34 -25.05 27.56
C ILE A 5 -23.84 -24.72 27.72
N LEU A 6 -23.36 -24.57 28.96
CA LEU A 6 -21.94 -24.31 29.23
C LEU A 6 -21.04 -25.46 28.76
N ILE A 7 -21.44 -26.72 28.97
CA ILE A 7 -20.66 -27.89 28.54
C ILE A 7 -20.58 -27.97 27.02
N ILE A 8 -21.70 -27.74 26.31
CA ILE A 8 -21.72 -27.74 24.83
C ILE A 8 -20.82 -26.63 24.28
N PHE A 9 -20.86 -25.44 24.90
CA PHE A 9 -20.01 -24.33 24.50
C PHE A 9 -18.51 -24.63 24.71
N LEU A 10 -18.14 -25.25 25.83
CA LEU A 10 -16.77 -25.66 26.11
C LEU A 10 -16.27 -26.74 25.13
N MET A 11 -17.12 -27.72 24.79
CA MET A 11 -16.78 -28.73 23.78
C MET A 11 -16.55 -28.09 22.41
N PHE A 12 -17.41 -27.15 22.00
CA PHE A 12 -17.27 -26.47 20.71
C PHE A 12 -16.00 -25.61 20.64
N LEU A 13 -15.70 -24.84 21.70
CA LEU A 13 -14.46 -24.07 21.79
C LEU A 13 -13.21 -24.97 21.74
N SER A 14 -13.24 -26.13 22.40
CA SER A 14 -12.12 -27.07 22.38
C SER A 14 -11.84 -27.64 20.98
N SER A 15 -12.90 -27.89 20.19
CA SER A 15 -12.77 -28.37 18.81
C SER A 15 -12.19 -27.31 17.87
N ILE A 16 -12.58 -26.04 18.03
CA ILE A 16 -12.03 -24.94 17.23
C ILE A 16 -10.53 -24.78 17.51
N ALA A 17 -10.15 -24.70 18.78
CA ALA A 17 -8.74 -24.53 19.17
C ALA A 17 -7.85 -25.68 18.67
N LEU A 18 -8.37 -26.91 18.64
CA LEU A 18 -7.66 -28.07 18.10
C LEU A 18 -7.46 -27.96 16.58
N ALA A 19 -8.48 -27.53 15.84
CA ALA A 19 -8.41 -27.36 14.39
C ALA A 19 -7.39 -26.26 13.97
N ASP A 20 -7.29 -25.20 14.77
CA ASP A 20 -6.29 -24.13 14.56
C ASP A 20 -4.86 -24.66 14.80
N ALA A 21 -4.66 -25.42 15.88
CA ALA A 21 -3.35 -25.99 16.20
C ALA A 21 -2.87 -27.01 15.15
N GLU A 22 -3.76 -27.85 14.63
CA GLU A 22 -3.45 -28.77 13.54
C GLU A 22 -3.06 -28.01 12.26
N THR A 23 -3.77 -26.93 11.95
CA THR A 23 -3.49 -26.09 10.77
C THR A 23 -2.11 -25.43 10.85
N GLU A 24 -1.70 -24.96 12.04
CA GLU A 24 -0.36 -24.41 12.25
C GLU A 24 0.74 -25.47 12.15
N ALA A 25 0.49 -26.67 12.67
CA ALA A 25 1.43 -27.79 12.53
C ALA A 25 1.63 -28.18 11.05
N GLU A 26 0.53 -28.33 10.31
CA GLU A 26 0.55 -28.58 8.86
C GLU A 26 1.28 -27.48 8.09
N LEU A 27 1.05 -26.22 8.44
CA LEU A 27 1.73 -25.09 7.82
C LEU A 27 3.24 -25.13 8.07
N LYS A 28 3.66 -25.42 9.29
CA LYS A 28 5.08 -25.54 9.65
C LYS A 28 5.75 -26.68 8.89
N GLU A 29 5.09 -27.83 8.82
CA GLU A 29 5.57 -28.98 8.03
C GLU A 29 5.66 -28.63 6.55
N ALA A 30 4.61 -28.02 5.97
CA ALA A 30 4.59 -27.62 4.57
C ALA A 30 5.75 -26.67 4.23
N ARG A 31 6.07 -25.71 5.10
CA ARG A 31 7.21 -24.81 4.93
C ARG A 31 8.54 -25.54 5.00
N SER A 32 8.72 -26.43 5.97
CA SER A 32 9.94 -27.23 6.11
C SER A 32 10.16 -28.10 4.87
N ASP A 33 9.09 -28.73 4.40
CA ASP A 33 9.13 -29.70 3.32
C ASP A 33 9.26 -29.06 1.93
N MET A 34 9.17 -27.72 1.81
CA MET A 34 9.37 -27.02 0.52
C MET A 34 10.71 -27.33 -0.16
N THR A 35 11.70 -27.81 0.60
CA THR A 35 13.01 -28.23 0.08
C THR A 35 13.32 -29.70 0.40
N SER A 36 12.99 -30.19 1.61
CA SER A 36 13.29 -31.57 2.01
C SER A 36 12.37 -32.60 1.38
N ASN A 37 11.09 -32.28 1.17
CA ASN A 37 10.12 -33.16 0.55
C ASN A 37 9.04 -32.36 -0.19
N PRO A 38 9.35 -31.82 -1.39
CA PRO A 38 8.45 -30.91 -2.08
C PRO A 38 7.08 -31.52 -2.42
N GLN A 39 7.01 -32.86 -2.55
CA GLN A 39 5.76 -33.58 -2.82
C GLN A 39 4.84 -33.52 -1.60
N ARG A 40 5.37 -33.78 -0.40
CA ARG A 40 4.61 -33.64 0.85
C ARG A 40 4.23 -32.18 1.10
N ALA A 41 5.12 -31.23 0.80
CA ALA A 41 4.80 -29.80 0.88
C ALA A 41 3.62 -29.43 -0.03
N TYR A 42 3.55 -29.99 -1.24
CA TYR A 42 2.43 -29.80 -2.16
C TYR A 42 1.11 -30.31 -1.58
N GLU A 43 1.10 -31.55 -1.07
CA GLU A 43 -0.10 -32.16 -0.49
C GLU A 43 -0.62 -31.38 0.71
N LEU A 44 0.27 -30.97 1.62
CA LEU A 44 -0.08 -30.12 2.76
C LEU A 44 -0.56 -28.74 2.31
N ALA A 45 0.09 -28.11 1.33
CA ALA A 45 -0.31 -26.81 0.83
C ALA A 45 -1.69 -26.84 0.15
N VAL A 46 -2.03 -27.91 -0.57
CA VAL A 46 -3.38 -28.13 -1.13
C VAL A 46 -4.42 -28.26 0.00
N LYS A 47 -4.11 -29.05 1.05
CA LYS A 47 -5.00 -29.19 2.21
C LYS A 47 -5.23 -27.85 2.92
N LEU A 48 -4.17 -27.07 3.11
CA LEU A 48 -4.24 -25.75 3.73
C LEU A 48 -5.01 -24.74 2.86
N ASP A 49 -4.84 -24.76 1.53
CA ASP A 49 -5.62 -23.94 0.59
C ASP A 49 -7.12 -24.24 0.67
N GLN A 50 -7.50 -25.53 0.77
CA GLN A 50 -8.89 -25.96 0.95
C GLN A 50 -9.50 -25.48 2.27
N LYS A 51 -8.68 -25.37 3.32
CA LYS A 51 -9.07 -24.76 4.61
C LYS A 51 -9.12 -23.22 4.56
N GLY A 52 -8.79 -22.60 3.43
CA GLY A 52 -8.73 -21.14 3.30
C GLY A 52 -7.51 -20.51 3.96
N ASN A 53 -6.49 -21.29 4.34
CA ASN A 53 -5.28 -20.76 4.96
C ASN A 53 -4.43 -20.03 3.90
N CYS A 54 -4.28 -18.71 4.08
CA CYS A 54 -3.60 -17.87 3.12
C CYS A 54 -2.10 -18.18 3.00
N HIS A 55 -1.44 -18.63 4.08
CA HIS A 55 -0.03 -19.03 4.02
C HIS A 55 0.16 -20.33 3.22
N GLY A 56 -0.69 -21.34 3.42
CA GLY A 56 -0.69 -22.57 2.62
C GLY A 56 -0.95 -22.29 1.14
N THR A 57 -1.89 -21.39 0.84
CA THR A 57 -2.13 -20.90 -0.53
C THR A 57 -0.87 -20.29 -1.15
N GLY A 58 -0.09 -19.53 -0.37
CA GLY A 58 1.17 -18.94 -0.82
C GLY A 58 2.29 -19.97 -1.05
N ILE A 59 2.34 -21.04 -0.26
CA ILE A 59 3.26 -22.16 -0.48
C ILE A 59 2.87 -22.88 -1.78
N LEU A 60 1.58 -23.16 -1.98
CA LEU A 60 1.08 -23.78 -3.20
C LEU A 60 1.45 -22.95 -4.43
N ALA A 61 1.26 -21.63 -4.37
CA ALA A 61 1.69 -20.71 -5.42
C ALA A 61 3.18 -20.84 -5.75
N SER A 62 4.03 -20.88 -4.72
CA SER A 62 5.48 -21.02 -4.86
C SER A 62 5.87 -22.34 -5.54
N LEU A 63 5.18 -23.44 -5.24
CA LEU A 63 5.42 -24.74 -5.87
C LEU A 63 5.08 -24.74 -7.37
N TYR A 64 3.98 -24.10 -7.78
CA TYR A 64 3.68 -23.86 -9.19
C TYR A 64 4.71 -22.98 -9.89
N GLY A 65 5.27 -21.98 -9.18
CA GLY A 65 6.32 -21.11 -9.70
C GLY A 65 7.66 -21.83 -9.93
N LYS A 66 8.01 -22.74 -9.02
CA LYS A 66 9.22 -23.58 -9.11
C LYS A 66 9.08 -24.67 -10.18
N GLY A 67 7.96 -25.38 -10.17
CA GLY A 67 7.68 -26.47 -11.09
C GLY A 67 8.37 -27.80 -10.76
N GLU A 68 8.73 -28.03 -9.49
CA GLU A 68 9.49 -29.21 -9.05
C GLU A 68 8.61 -30.48 -8.95
N VAL A 69 7.38 -30.33 -8.47
CA VAL A 69 6.42 -31.44 -8.23
C VAL A 69 5.12 -31.30 -9.01
N VAL A 70 4.89 -30.11 -9.56
CA VAL A 70 3.82 -29.81 -10.51
C VAL A 70 4.43 -29.14 -11.72
N LYS A 71 3.80 -29.25 -12.89
CA LYS A 71 4.26 -28.53 -14.06
C LYS A 71 4.31 -27.03 -13.76
N LYS A 72 5.44 -26.40 -14.04
CA LYS A 72 5.63 -24.96 -13.86
C LYS A 72 4.50 -24.19 -14.54
N ASP A 73 3.79 -23.38 -13.77
CA ASP A 73 2.69 -22.56 -14.26
C ASP A 73 2.76 -21.18 -13.60
N LYS A 74 3.27 -20.22 -14.37
CA LYS A 74 3.47 -18.84 -13.94
C LYS A 74 2.13 -18.11 -13.74
N GLN A 75 1.12 -18.43 -14.55
CA GLN A 75 -0.20 -17.82 -14.44
C GLN A 75 -0.90 -18.31 -13.16
N LYS A 76 -0.84 -19.63 -12.90
CA LYS A 76 -1.37 -20.21 -11.66
C LYS A 76 -0.63 -19.71 -10.42
N MET A 77 0.69 -19.57 -10.48
CA MET A 77 1.48 -18.96 -9.40
C MET A 77 0.98 -17.54 -9.07
N ILE A 78 0.78 -16.69 -10.07
CA ILE A 78 0.28 -15.31 -9.86
C ILE A 78 -1.14 -15.32 -9.31
N GLU A 79 -2.03 -16.16 -9.84
CA GLU A 79 -3.41 -16.32 -9.36
C GLU A 79 -3.44 -16.71 -7.87
N LEU A 80 -2.67 -17.73 -7.49
CA LEU A 80 -2.63 -18.24 -6.12
C LEU A 80 -1.95 -17.25 -5.16
N HIS A 81 -0.88 -16.56 -5.56
CA HIS A 81 -0.33 -15.49 -4.72
C HIS A 81 -1.31 -14.33 -4.55
N THR A 82 -2.09 -14.00 -5.58
CA THR A 82 -3.14 -12.98 -5.48
C THR A 82 -4.26 -13.43 -4.53
N LYS A 83 -4.71 -14.69 -4.62
CA LYS A 83 -5.66 -15.30 -3.66
C LYS A 83 -5.12 -15.25 -2.22
N SER A 84 -3.86 -15.65 -2.03
CA SER A 84 -3.17 -15.61 -0.75
C SER A 84 -3.06 -14.20 -0.17
N ALA A 85 -2.72 -13.21 -1.00
CA ALA A 85 -2.65 -11.80 -0.61
C ALA A 85 -4.02 -11.23 -0.20
N ASN A 86 -5.09 -11.57 -0.94
CA ASN A 86 -6.47 -11.23 -0.57
C ASN A 86 -6.89 -11.87 0.76
N GLY A 87 -6.35 -13.04 1.08
CA GLY A 87 -6.54 -13.72 2.37
C GLY A 87 -5.68 -13.18 3.52
N GLY A 88 -5.00 -12.04 3.35
CA GLY A 88 -4.23 -11.40 4.43
C GLY A 88 -2.78 -11.88 4.57
N CYS A 89 -2.26 -12.68 3.63
CA CYS A 89 -0.86 -13.13 3.70
C CYS A 89 0.09 -12.00 3.28
N ALA A 90 0.76 -11.40 4.25
CA ALA A 90 1.69 -10.29 4.06
C ALA A 90 2.80 -10.59 3.02
N LEU A 91 3.40 -11.78 3.08
CA LEU A 91 4.46 -12.18 2.14
C LEU A 91 3.95 -12.28 0.69
N SER A 92 2.75 -12.84 0.49
CA SER A 92 2.15 -12.90 -0.84
C SER A 92 1.76 -11.51 -1.35
N ALA A 93 1.22 -10.64 -0.47
CA ALA A 93 0.93 -9.25 -0.84
C ALA A 93 2.21 -8.52 -1.28
N GLY A 94 3.32 -8.66 -0.55
CA GLY A 94 4.59 -8.03 -0.92
C GLY A 94 5.17 -8.57 -2.23
N LEU A 95 4.99 -9.87 -2.50
CA LEU A 95 5.41 -10.48 -3.76
C LEU A 95 4.57 -9.98 -4.95
N ILE A 96 3.25 -9.89 -4.80
CA ILE A 96 2.37 -9.32 -5.82
C ILE A 96 2.71 -7.84 -6.05
N GLY A 97 2.99 -7.07 -5.00
CA GLY A 97 3.50 -5.70 -5.13
C GLY A 97 4.77 -5.64 -5.98
N THR A 98 5.69 -6.57 -5.75
CA THR A 98 6.92 -6.69 -6.54
C THR A 98 6.64 -7.04 -8.00
N PHE A 99 5.73 -7.98 -8.28
CA PHE A 99 5.37 -8.34 -9.66
C PHE A 99 4.74 -7.17 -10.42
N TYR A 100 3.91 -6.35 -9.77
CA TYR A 100 3.38 -5.14 -10.39
C TYR A 100 4.46 -4.05 -10.56
N ARG A 101 5.43 -3.96 -9.65
CA ARG A 101 6.52 -2.98 -9.73
C ARG A 101 7.46 -3.26 -10.89
N THR A 102 7.85 -4.53 -11.08
CA THR A 102 8.80 -4.93 -12.14
C THR A 102 8.12 -5.36 -13.43
N GLY A 103 6.81 -5.63 -13.38
CA GLY A 103 6.12 -6.37 -14.41
C GLY A 103 6.48 -7.86 -14.39
N TYR A 104 5.61 -8.65 -15.01
CA TYR A 104 5.79 -10.08 -15.30
C TYR A 104 5.20 -10.41 -16.68
N PRO A 105 5.77 -9.90 -17.78
CA PRO A 105 5.20 -10.08 -19.11
C PRO A 105 5.23 -11.55 -19.58
N PRO A 106 4.23 -12.00 -20.36
CA PRO A 106 3.07 -11.23 -20.85
C PRO A 106 1.89 -11.19 -19.84
N ILE A 107 2.05 -11.73 -18.63
CA ILE A 107 0.95 -11.97 -17.69
C ILE A 107 0.54 -10.71 -16.93
N LEU A 108 1.53 -9.94 -16.45
CA LEU A 108 1.31 -8.70 -15.70
C LEU A 108 2.18 -7.58 -16.29
N PRO A 109 1.60 -6.47 -16.80
CA PRO A 109 2.38 -5.29 -17.11
C PRO A 109 2.83 -4.59 -15.82
N VAL A 110 3.80 -3.67 -15.94
CA VAL A 110 4.16 -2.75 -14.86
C VAL A 110 2.94 -1.90 -14.51
N ASP A 111 2.61 -1.81 -13.22
CA ASP A 111 1.54 -0.97 -12.68
C ASP A 111 1.96 -0.48 -11.28
N LEU A 112 2.56 0.71 -11.22
CA LEU A 112 3.11 1.25 -9.97
C LEU A 112 2.02 1.56 -8.94
N ASN A 113 0.80 1.91 -9.37
CA ASN A 113 -0.31 2.15 -8.45
C ASN A 113 -0.73 0.85 -7.74
N LYS A 114 -0.85 -0.26 -8.49
CA LYS A 114 -1.09 -1.57 -7.88
C LYS A 114 0.09 -2.03 -7.03
N ALA A 115 1.33 -1.74 -7.45
CA ALA A 115 2.51 -2.06 -6.65
C ALA A 115 2.48 -1.36 -5.28
N ALA A 116 2.23 -0.05 -5.24
CA ALA A 116 2.10 0.72 -4.02
C ALA A 116 0.96 0.20 -3.12
N TYR A 117 -0.21 -0.11 -3.73
CA TYR A 117 -1.34 -0.70 -3.02
C TYR A 117 -0.96 -2.02 -2.32
N TRP A 118 -0.34 -2.96 -3.05
CA TRP A 118 -0.03 -4.29 -2.53
C TRP A 118 1.12 -4.28 -1.52
N HIS A 119 2.14 -3.44 -1.73
CA HIS A 119 3.18 -3.20 -0.73
C HIS A 119 2.60 -2.56 0.54
N GLY A 120 1.70 -1.57 0.41
CA GLY A 120 0.98 -1.02 1.55
C GLY A 120 0.19 -2.07 2.32
N LYS A 121 -0.54 -2.95 1.61
CA LYS A 121 -1.27 -4.06 2.22
C LYS A 121 -0.37 -5.06 2.93
N ALA A 122 0.77 -5.41 2.32
CA ALA A 122 1.74 -6.30 2.94
C ALA A 122 2.21 -5.77 4.30
N PHE A 123 2.51 -4.47 4.38
CA PHE A 123 2.86 -3.82 5.63
C PHE A 123 1.70 -3.78 6.63
N GLU A 124 0.47 -3.50 6.18
CA GLU A 124 -0.72 -3.52 7.05
C GLU A 124 -1.01 -4.89 7.65
N PHE A 125 -0.71 -5.97 6.93
CA PHE A 125 -0.84 -7.34 7.44
C PHE A 125 0.31 -7.74 8.36
N ASP A 126 1.50 -7.19 8.16
CA ASP A 126 2.66 -7.41 9.01
C ASP A 126 3.53 -6.15 9.10
N ASN A 127 3.35 -5.40 10.19
CA ASN A 127 4.06 -4.15 10.46
C ASN A 127 5.59 -4.35 10.67
N SER A 128 6.10 -5.59 10.69
CA SER A 128 7.54 -5.85 10.68
C SER A 128 8.17 -5.69 9.29
N LEU A 129 7.36 -5.67 8.23
CA LEU A 129 7.82 -5.61 6.84
C LEU A 129 8.11 -4.17 6.37
N CYS A 130 9.01 -3.48 7.06
CA CYS A 130 9.33 -2.05 6.82
C CYS A 130 9.66 -1.73 5.35
N ASN A 131 10.33 -2.64 4.65
CA ASN A 131 10.63 -2.48 3.22
C ASN A 131 9.38 -2.33 2.35
N ASN A 132 8.26 -2.98 2.70
CA ASN A 132 7.02 -2.83 1.95
C ASN A 132 6.40 -1.44 2.16
N ALA A 133 6.44 -0.90 3.38
CA ALA A 133 6.02 0.49 3.61
C ALA A 133 6.91 1.48 2.83
N LYS A 134 8.22 1.24 2.80
CA LYS A 134 9.18 2.04 2.03
C LYS A 134 8.89 1.99 0.54
N TRP A 135 8.65 0.80 -0.04
CA TRP A 135 8.28 0.67 -1.45
C TRP A 135 6.99 1.43 -1.79
N ALA A 136 5.96 1.33 -0.94
CA ALA A 136 4.74 2.10 -1.13
C ALA A 136 5.03 3.61 -1.11
N ALA A 137 5.76 4.09 -0.10
CA ALA A 137 6.11 5.51 0.05
C ALA A 137 6.94 6.05 -1.11
N THR A 138 7.97 5.32 -1.55
CA THR A 138 8.84 5.71 -2.68
C THR A 138 8.04 5.82 -3.97
N ILE A 139 7.11 4.90 -4.24
CA ILE A 139 6.27 4.99 -5.44
C ILE A 139 5.38 6.24 -5.40
N TYR A 140 4.81 6.59 -4.24
CA TYR A 140 4.05 7.85 -4.11
C TYR A 140 4.94 9.07 -4.34
N ASP A 141 6.16 9.08 -3.80
CA ASP A 141 7.12 10.18 -3.94
C ASP A 141 7.55 10.37 -5.41
N GLU A 142 7.92 9.28 -6.09
CA GLU A 142 8.31 9.27 -7.50
C GLU A 142 7.18 9.73 -8.43
N ASN A 143 5.92 9.50 -8.05
CA ASN A 143 4.74 9.99 -8.76
C ASN A 143 4.37 11.45 -8.38
N GLY A 144 5.20 12.14 -7.59
CA GLY A 144 4.99 13.52 -7.16
C GLY A 144 3.99 13.68 -6.01
N ASN A 145 3.48 12.58 -5.45
CA ASN A 145 2.57 12.60 -4.31
C ASN A 145 3.36 12.52 -2.97
N GLN A 146 4.04 13.62 -2.67
CA GLN A 146 4.89 13.76 -1.48
C GLN A 146 4.10 13.67 -0.17
N VAL A 147 2.81 14.05 -0.19
CA VAL A 147 1.92 13.98 0.98
C VAL A 147 1.69 12.53 1.37
N ASP A 148 1.28 11.68 0.42
CA ASP A 148 1.07 10.26 0.71
C ASP A 148 2.38 9.54 1.02
N ALA A 149 3.48 9.89 0.35
CA ALA A 149 4.81 9.38 0.68
C ALA A 149 5.17 9.66 2.14
N LEU A 150 5.01 10.91 2.60
CA LEU A 150 5.29 11.30 3.98
C LEU A 150 4.37 10.55 4.97
N ASN A 151 3.09 10.41 4.64
CA ASN A 151 2.14 9.65 5.46
C ASN A 151 2.55 8.19 5.61
N TRP A 152 2.99 7.52 4.54
CA TRP A 152 3.47 6.14 4.59
C TRP A 152 4.75 6.00 5.41
N TYR A 153 5.73 6.89 5.23
CA TYR A 153 6.94 6.87 6.04
C TYR A 153 6.64 7.11 7.53
N LYS A 154 5.76 8.05 7.87
CA LYS A 154 5.32 8.29 9.26
C LYS A 154 4.59 7.07 9.85
N LYS A 155 3.68 6.46 9.09
CA LYS A 155 2.99 5.22 9.49
C LYS A 155 3.96 4.07 9.74
N ALA A 156 5.02 3.97 8.94
CA ALA A 156 6.07 2.99 9.16
C ALA A 156 6.87 3.31 10.44
N HIS A 157 7.35 4.55 10.57
CA HIS A 157 8.15 5.01 11.71
C HIS A 157 7.44 4.86 13.08
N SER A 158 6.10 4.91 13.10
CA SER A 158 5.33 4.69 14.33
C SER A 158 5.34 3.22 14.80
N GLN A 159 5.77 2.28 13.97
CA GLN A 159 5.87 0.86 14.33
C GLN A 159 7.23 0.59 14.98
N ASN A 160 7.25 -0.14 16.10
CA ASN A 160 8.47 -0.42 16.85
C ASN A 160 9.55 -1.13 16.00
N SER A 161 9.13 -2.00 15.08
CA SER A 161 9.97 -2.70 14.10
C SER A 161 10.72 -1.79 13.13
N CYS A 162 10.16 -0.61 12.81
CA CYS A 162 10.67 0.29 11.78
C CYS A 162 11.17 1.63 12.36
N LYS A 163 11.00 1.86 13.66
CA LYS A 163 11.31 3.13 14.32
C LYS A 163 12.77 3.55 14.17
N SER A 164 13.70 2.59 14.16
CA SER A 164 15.14 2.83 14.01
C SER A 164 15.64 2.74 12.55
N ASP A 165 14.76 2.53 11.57
CA ASP A 165 15.15 2.50 10.16
C ASP A 165 15.60 3.90 9.72
N GLN A 166 16.92 4.04 9.46
CA GLN A 166 17.54 5.32 9.15
C GLN A 166 17.05 5.93 7.84
N ASP A 167 16.69 5.09 6.86
CA ASP A 167 16.20 5.57 5.57
C ASP A 167 14.81 6.20 5.76
N ILE A 168 13.91 5.54 6.49
CA ILE A 168 12.59 6.09 6.86
C ILE A 168 12.76 7.44 7.58
N VAL A 169 13.61 7.50 8.61
CA VAL A 169 13.86 8.74 9.36
C VAL A 169 14.40 9.85 8.47
N SER A 170 15.30 9.54 7.54
CA SER A 170 15.88 10.51 6.62
C SER A 170 14.84 11.06 5.64
N ARG A 171 13.97 10.20 5.09
CA ARG A 171 12.93 10.61 4.14
C ARG A 171 11.84 11.44 4.80
N ILE A 172 11.46 11.13 6.04
CA ILE A 172 10.51 11.97 6.81
C ILE A 172 11.05 13.39 6.91
N LYS A 173 12.30 13.56 7.37
CA LYS A 173 12.92 14.89 7.52
C LYS A 173 12.96 15.65 6.18
N ALA A 174 13.37 14.98 5.10
CA ALA A 174 13.47 15.61 3.78
C ALA A 174 12.11 16.08 3.26
N LEU A 175 11.07 15.25 3.40
CA LEU A 175 9.71 15.55 2.95
C LEU A 175 9.05 16.65 3.82
N GLU A 176 9.31 16.67 5.13
CA GLU A 176 8.82 17.73 6.02
C GLU A 176 9.44 19.09 5.69
N VAL A 177 10.77 19.14 5.45
CA VAL A 177 11.44 20.37 4.99
C VAL A 177 10.86 20.85 3.67
N THR A 178 10.63 19.93 2.73
CA THR A 178 10.03 20.25 1.42
C THR A 178 8.63 20.82 1.58
N GLN A 179 7.79 20.21 2.41
CA GLN A 179 6.43 20.67 2.68
C GLN A 179 6.42 22.04 3.38
N GLN A 180 7.32 22.26 4.33
CA GLN A 180 7.45 23.56 5.00
C GLN A 180 7.84 24.66 3.99
N LYS A 181 8.82 24.40 3.13
CA LYS A 181 9.24 25.35 2.10
C LYS A 181 8.09 25.69 1.15
N GLN A 182 7.32 24.69 0.69
CA GLN A 182 6.13 24.93 -0.14
C GLN A 182 5.10 25.83 0.56
N VAL A 183 4.91 25.66 1.88
CA VAL A 183 4.02 26.52 2.68
C VAL A 183 4.57 27.94 2.80
N GLU A 184 5.87 28.11 2.96
CA GLU A 184 6.54 29.42 3.00
C GLU A 184 6.45 30.14 1.66
N ASP A 185 6.73 29.45 0.55
CA ASP A 185 6.62 29.99 -0.81
C ASP A 185 5.17 30.43 -1.14
N MET A 186 4.16 29.75 -0.58
CA MET A 186 2.75 30.15 -0.71
C MET A 186 2.35 31.35 0.18
N ARG A 187 3.14 31.69 1.20
CA ARG A 187 2.88 32.79 2.13
C ARG A 187 3.58 34.09 1.73
N GLU A 188 4.63 34.03 0.92
CA GLU A 188 5.24 35.25 0.38
C GLU A 188 4.25 35.92 -0.59
N ASP A 189 3.81 37.13 -0.25
CA ASP A 189 2.98 37.96 -1.14
C ASP A 189 3.69 38.10 -2.50
N PRO A 190 2.98 37.99 -3.64
CA PRO A 190 3.58 38.29 -4.93
C PRO A 190 4.19 39.70 -4.84
N PRO A 191 5.38 39.94 -5.45
CA PRO A 191 6.04 41.23 -5.33
C PRO A 191 5.03 42.30 -5.73
N VAL A 192 4.68 43.16 -4.77
CA VAL A 192 3.84 44.33 -5.04
C VAL A 192 4.68 45.18 -5.99
N ALA A 193 4.48 44.95 -7.30
CA ALA A 193 5.04 45.78 -8.34
C ALA A 193 4.54 47.18 -8.00
N GLY A 194 5.45 48.03 -7.52
CA GLY A 194 5.12 49.37 -7.06
C GLY A 194 4.45 50.11 -8.19
N ILE A 195 3.11 50.10 -8.21
CA ILE A 195 2.32 51.03 -8.97
C ILE A 195 2.61 52.36 -8.31
N LYS A 196 3.58 53.09 -8.86
CA LYS A 196 3.73 54.53 -8.62
C LYS A 196 2.43 55.17 -9.08
N LEU A 197 1.47 55.29 -8.17
CA LEU A 197 0.35 56.20 -8.32
C LEU A 197 0.94 57.62 -8.33
N SER A 198 1.23 58.11 -9.54
CA SER A 198 1.50 59.53 -9.78
C SER A 198 0.18 60.28 -9.62
N ILE A 199 -0.16 60.63 -8.39
CA ILE A 199 -1.25 61.58 -8.10
C ILE A 199 -0.62 62.99 -8.12
N GLY A 200 -0.29 63.45 -9.32
CA GLY A 200 0.00 64.85 -9.60
C GLY A 200 -1.31 65.60 -9.77
N GLY A 201 -1.52 66.62 -8.93
CA GLY A 201 -2.74 67.43 -8.93
C GLY A 201 -2.85 68.42 -10.10
N SER A 202 -4.08 68.89 -10.29
CA SER A 202 -4.58 70.14 -10.92
C SER A 202 -5.92 69.75 -11.57
N GLY A 203 -7.07 70.20 -11.09
CA GLY A 203 -7.43 71.59 -10.86
C GLY A 203 -8.08 72.11 -12.14
N ASP A 204 -9.35 71.77 -12.38
CA ASP A 204 -10.20 72.53 -13.30
C ASP A 204 -11.70 72.36 -13.00
N SER A 205 -12.40 73.50 -13.07
CA SER A 205 -13.78 73.74 -12.64
C SER A 205 -14.84 73.19 -13.61
N PRO A 206 -16.10 72.99 -13.15
CA PRO A 206 -17.16 72.44 -13.99
C PRO A 206 -17.81 73.51 -14.88
N SER A 207 -17.83 73.29 -16.19
CA SER A 207 -18.63 74.09 -17.14
C SER A 207 -19.70 73.25 -17.85
N LYS A 208 -20.94 73.67 -17.59
CA LYS A 208 -22.30 73.37 -18.09
C LYS A 208 -22.57 72.41 -19.30
N PRO A 209 -23.79 71.84 -19.34
CA PRO A 209 -24.19 70.79 -20.29
C PRO A 209 -24.64 71.35 -21.65
N LYS A 210 -24.41 70.60 -22.73
CA LYS A 210 -25.07 70.82 -24.03
C LYS A 210 -25.72 69.54 -24.58
N LYS A 211 -26.86 69.77 -25.20
CA LYS A 211 -27.96 68.86 -25.55
C LYS A 211 -27.59 67.81 -26.61
N LYS A 212 -28.35 66.70 -26.57
CA LYS A 212 -28.54 65.70 -27.64
C LYS A 212 -28.74 66.34 -29.03
N PRO A 213 -28.50 65.56 -30.09
CA PRO A 213 -29.66 65.18 -30.90
C PRO A 213 -29.74 63.69 -31.24
N LYS A 214 -30.99 63.23 -31.32
CA LYS A 214 -31.44 61.99 -31.97
C LYS A 214 -31.12 62.03 -33.48
N LYS A 215 -30.82 60.88 -34.09
CA LYS A 215 -31.26 60.41 -35.43
C LYS A 215 -30.79 58.95 -35.57
N LYS A 216 -31.69 57.96 -35.66
CA LYS A 216 -32.36 57.45 -36.89
C LYS A 216 -31.33 57.14 -38.00
N ASN A 217 -30.98 55.88 -38.19
CA ASN A 217 -31.74 54.93 -39.01
C ASN A 217 -31.55 53.51 -38.47
#